data_AF-X1MIP0-F1
#
_entry.id   AF-X1MIP0-F1
#
_cell.length_a   1.000
_cell.length_b   1.000
_cell.length_c   1.000
_cell.angle_alpha   90.00
_cell.angle_beta   90.00
_cell.angle_gamma   90.00
#
_symmetry.space_group_name_H-M   'P 1'
#
loop_
_entity.id
_entity.type
_entity.pdbx_description
1 polymer ?
#
loop_
_entity_poly.entity_id
_entity_poly.type
_entity_poly.pdbx_seq_one_letter_code
_entity_poly.pdbx_strand_id
1 'polypeptide(L)'
;MEYLFLIIVLIFSIVIHEVSHGAVANYLGDPTAKYAGRLTLNPIKHLDPIGSIILPIFLILMAKLMGGGIIFGWAKPVPINPYNFKII
;
A
#
# COMPACT_ATOMS: atom_id res chain seq x y z
N MET A 1 16.27 10.93 13.44
CA MET A 1 15.48 9.95 14.22
C MET A 1 13.99 10.11 13.97
N GLU A 2 13.44 11.33 14.02
CA GLU A 2 12.02 11.61 13.76
C GLU A 2 11.52 11.10 12.39
N TYR A 3 12.22 11.42 11.30
CA TYR A 3 11.82 10.95 9.96
C TYR A 3 11.83 9.43 9.79
N LEU A 4 12.77 8.73 10.43
CA LEU A 4 12.83 7.27 10.37
C LEU A 4 11.61 6.65 11.07
N PHE A 5 11.25 7.19 12.24
CA PHE A 5 10.05 6.78 12.96
C PHE A 5 8.78 7.03 12.13
N LEU A 6 8.65 8.22 11.53
CA LEU A 6 7.53 8.56 10.66
C LEU A 6 7.41 7.63 9.45
N ILE A 7 8.53 7.28 8.80
CA ILE A 7 8.52 6.36 7.66
C ILE A 7 8.06 4.97 8.08
N ILE A 8 8.53 4.47 9.23
CA ILE A 8 8.09 3.16 9.74
C ILE A 8 6.59 3.17 10.01
N VAL A 9 6.08 4.20 10.70
CA VAL A 9 4.65 4.36 10.98
C VAL A 9 3.85 4.43 9.68
N LEU A 10 4.31 5.21 8.70
CA LEU A 10 3.66 5.34 7.40
C LEU A 10 3.58 3.99 6.66
N ILE A 11 4.69 3.25 6.59
CA ILE A 11 4.74 1.94 5.92
C ILE A 11 3.73 0.99 6.57
N PHE A 12 3.75 0.86 7.90
CA PHE A 12 2.83 -0.03 8.59
C PHE A 12 1.38 0.45 8.52
N SER A 13 1.13 1.75 8.56
CA SER A 13 -0.22 2.31 8.38
C SER A 13 -0.81 1.93 7.01
N ILE A 14 -0.01 2.02 5.94
CA ILE A 14 -0.45 1.65 4.59
C ILE A 14 -0.66 0.13 4.50
N VAL A 15 0.25 -0.68 5.06
CA VAL A 15 0.09 -2.14 5.06
C VAL A 15 -1.17 -2.56 5.80
N ILE A 16 -1.44 -2.00 6.98
CA ILE A 16 -2.65 -2.29 7.76
C ILE A 16 -3.89 -1.86 6.97
N HIS A 17 -3.90 -0.68 6.36
CA HIS A 17 -4.99 -0.21 5.51
C HIS A 17 -5.34 -1.21 4.39
N GLU A 18 -4.32 -1.64 3.65
CA GLU A 18 -4.47 -2.61 2.56
C GLU A 18 -4.92 -3.99 3.05
N VAL A 19 -4.35 -4.47 4.15
CA VAL A 19 -4.76 -5.74 4.76
C VAL A 19 -6.20 -5.65 5.27
N SER A 20 -6.64 -4.51 5.80
CA SER A 20 -8.03 -4.30 6.23
C SER A 20 -9.01 -4.43 5.05
N HIS A 21 -8.71 -3.83 3.90
CA HIS A 21 -9.53 -4.02 2.68
C HIS A 21 -9.67 -5.49 2.32
N GLY A 22 -8.55 -6.21 2.26
CA GLY A 22 -8.56 -7.63 1.92
C GLY A 22 -9.24 -8.51 2.98
N ALA A 23 -9.09 -8.16 4.26
CA ALA A 23 -9.70 -8.90 5.37
C ALA A 23 -11.22 -8.73 5.36
N VAL A 24 -11.71 -7.51 5.17
CA VAL A 24 -13.14 -7.22 5.02
C VAL A 24 -13.68 -7.89 3.76
N ALA A 25 -12.97 -7.81 2.63
CA ALA A 25 -13.39 -8.47 1.40
C ALA A 25 -13.51 -9.99 1.58
N ASN A 26 -12.53 -10.62 2.22
CA ASN A 26 -12.55 -12.05 2.54
C ASN A 26 -13.69 -12.42 3.50
N TYR A 27 -14.01 -11.55 4.47
CA TYR A 27 -15.16 -11.74 5.35
C TYR A 27 -16.50 -11.67 4.59
N LEU A 28 -16.62 -10.74 3.64
CA LEU A 28 -17.79 -10.59 2.77
C LEU A 28 -17.86 -11.64 1.63
N GLY A 29 -16.94 -12.61 1.61
CA GLY A 29 -16.97 -13.74 0.69
C GLY A 29 -15.98 -13.68 -0.47
N ASP A 30 -15.15 -12.65 -0.59
CA ASP A 30 -14.10 -12.55 -1.61
C ASP A 30 -12.71 -12.99 -1.12
N PRO A 31 -12.28 -14.25 -1.36
CA PRO A 31 -10.97 -14.75 -0.94
C PRO A 31 -9.81 -14.31 -1.85
N THR A 32 -10.01 -13.42 -2.83
CA THR A 32 -8.99 -13.06 -3.83
C THR A 32 -7.69 -12.57 -3.19
N ALA A 33 -7.75 -11.63 -2.25
CA ALA A 33 -6.58 -11.14 -1.53
C ALA A 33 -5.89 -12.23 -0.71
N LYS A 34 -6.65 -13.17 -0.14
CA LYS A 34 -6.14 -14.31 0.62
C LYS A 34 -5.34 -15.25 -0.29
N TYR A 35 -5.90 -15.66 -1.41
CA TYR A 35 -5.23 -16.56 -2.36
C TYR A 35 -4.04 -15.91 -3.06
N ALA A 36 -4.07 -14.59 -3.25
CA ALA A 36 -2.93 -13.83 -3.74
C ALA A 36 -1.79 -13.70 -2.69
N GLY A 37 -1.97 -14.20 -1.46
CA GLY A 37 -1.01 -14.08 -0.37
C GLY A 37 -0.82 -12.63 0.09
N ARG A 38 -1.86 -11.80 -0.06
CA ARG A 38 -1.83 -10.35 0.22
C ARG A 38 -2.42 -9.99 1.59
N LEU A 39 -2.94 -10.97 2.33
CA LEU A 39 -3.35 -10.82 3.74
C LEU A 39 -2.15 -11.07 4.67
N THR A 40 -1.19 -10.16 4.66
CA THR A 40 0.06 -10.29 5.42
C THR A 40 0.57 -8.92 5.86
N LEU A 41 1.15 -8.83 7.06
CA LEU A 41 1.80 -7.61 7.52
C LEU A 41 3.23 -7.43 6.98
N ASN A 42 3.67 -8.29 6.06
CA ASN A 42 4.97 -8.14 5.41
C ASN A 42 4.91 -7.00 4.37
N PRO A 43 5.55 -5.83 4.63
CA PRO A 43 5.44 -4.66 3.76
C PRO A 43 5.92 -4.93 2.34
N ILE A 44 6.90 -5.82 2.15
CA ILE A 44 7.47 -6.15 0.84
C ILE A 44 6.39 -6.63 -0.13
N LYS A 45 5.37 -7.35 0.37
CA LYS A 45 4.28 -7.86 -0.48
C LYS A 45 3.38 -6.74 -1.01
N HIS A 46 3.39 -5.57 -0.38
CA HIS A 46 2.56 -4.40 -0.69
C HIS A 46 3.31 -3.30 -1.44
N LEU A 47 4.59 -3.49 -1.76
CA LEU A 47 5.36 -2.52 -2.53
C LEU A 47 5.19 -2.75 -4.03
N ASP A 48 5.14 -1.64 -4.77
CA ASP A 48 5.27 -1.60 -6.22
C ASP A 48 6.63 -0.96 -6.55
N PRO A 49 7.53 -1.59 -7.32
CA PRO A 49 8.84 -0.99 -7.60
C PRO A 49 8.77 0.38 -8.28
N ILE A 50 7.76 0.62 -9.12
CA ILE A 50 7.59 1.88 -9.84
C ILE A 50 6.99 2.92 -8.88
N GLY A 51 5.85 2.59 -8.29
CA GLY A 51 5.12 3.52 -7.43
C GLY A 51 5.82 3.77 -6.09
N SER A 52 6.32 2.74 -5.43
CA SER A 52 6.85 2.82 -4.07
C SER A 52 8.32 3.19 -3.99
N ILE A 53 9.07 3.15 -5.11
CA ILE A 53 10.51 3.48 -5.12
C ILE A 53 10.80 4.57 -6.16
N ILE A 54 10.54 4.31 -7.45
CA ILE A 54 10.93 5.21 -8.54
C ILE A 54 10.22 6.56 -8.41
N LEU A 55 8.90 6.55 -8.20
CA LEU A 55 8.11 7.77 -8.11
C LEU A 55 8.54 8.67 -6.92
N PRO A 56 8.68 8.20 -5.66
CA PRO A 56 9.17 9.01 -4.56
C PRO A 56 10.56 9.60 -4.81
N ILE A 57 11.50 8.81 -5.36
CA ILE A 57 12.86 9.30 -5.66
C ILE A 57 12.79 10.43 -6.70
N PHE A 58 12.01 10.24 -7.76
CA PHE A 58 11.80 11.25 -8.79
C PHE A 58 11.18 12.53 -8.21
N LEU A 59 10.13 12.40 -7.39
CA LEU A 59 9.47 13.53 -6.75
C LEU A 59 10.40 14.29 -5.79
N ILE A 60 11.23 13.58 -5.02
CA ILE A 60 12.24 14.21 -4.15
C ILE A 60 13.27 14.97 -4.98
N LEU A 61 13.73 14.40 -6.10
CA LEU A 61 14.68 15.07 -6.99
C LEU A 61 14.07 16.34 -7.61
N MET A 62 12.85 16.25 -8.13
CA MET A 62 12.12 17.40 -8.67
C MET A 62 11.89 18.47 -7.61
N ALA A 63 11.45 18.08 -6.41
CA ALA A 63 11.22 19.01 -5.31
C ALA A 63 12.51 19.76 -4.92
N LYS A 64 13.66 19.08 -4.91
CA LYS A 64 14.96 19.73 -4.66
C LYS A 64 15.34 20.72 -5.74
N LEU A 65 15.09 20.40 -7.01
CA LEU A 65 15.43 21.28 -8.14
C LEU A 65 14.51 22.51 -8.22
N MET A 66 13.25 22.38 -7.83
CA MET A 66 12.24 23.43 -7.93
C MET A 66 12.09 24.26 -6.64
N GLY A 67 12.86 23.96 -5.59
CA GLY A 67 12.78 24.65 -4.29
C GLY A 67 11.55 24.27 -3.43
N GLY A 68 10.84 23.21 -3.80
CA GLY A 68 9.66 22.70 -3.10
C GLY A 68 8.89 21.68 -3.95
N GLY A 69 8.07 20.84 -3.32
CA GLY A 69 7.24 19.85 -4.01
C GLY A 69 6.46 18.93 -3.06
N ILE A 70 5.44 18.26 -3.61
CA ILE A 70 4.64 17.27 -2.88
C ILE A 70 5.24 15.89 -3.12
N ILE A 71 5.45 15.12 -2.04
CA ILE A 71 5.91 13.74 -2.10
C ILE A 71 4.70 12.83 -1.90
N PHE A 72 4.48 11.91 -2.85
CA PHE A 72 3.43 10.91 -2.76
C PHE A 72 4.00 9.56 -2.35
N GLY A 73 3.33 8.90 -1.40
CA GLY A 73 3.53 7.48 -1.11
C GLY A 73 2.63 6.62 -1.99
N TRP A 74 3.09 5.44 -2.35
CA TRP A 74 2.34 4.49 -3.16
C TRP A 74 2.51 3.08 -2.59
N ALA A 75 1.42 2.32 -2.53
CA ALA A 75 1.45 0.89 -2.30
C ALA A 75 0.72 0.18 -3.41
N LYS A 76 1.15 -1.05 -3.69
CA LYS A 76 0.39 -1.96 -4.55
C LYS A 76 -0.92 -2.27 -3.82
N PRO A 77 -2.09 -2.06 -4.44
CA PRO A 77 -3.36 -2.34 -3.80
C PRO A 77 -3.58 -3.85 -3.63
N VAL A 78 -4.39 -4.26 -2.65
CA VAL A 78 -4.86 -5.65 -2.55
C VAL A 78 -5.88 -5.96 -3.65
N PRO A 79 -5.79 -7.14 -4.30
CA PRO A 79 -6.73 -7.50 -5.34
C PRO A 79 -8.08 -7.88 -4.72
N ILE A 80 -9.15 -7.33 -5.30
CA ILE A 80 -10.55 -7.61 -4.93
C ILE A 80 -11.28 -8.05 -6.19
N ASN A 81 -12.11 -9.08 -6.07
CA ASN A 81 -13.02 -9.54 -7.10
C ASN A 81 -14.48 -9.34 -6.64
N PRO A 82 -15.17 -8.31 -7.14
CA PRO A 82 -16.54 -8.01 -6.74
C PRO A 82 -17.55 -9.13 -6.97
N TYR A 83 -17.30 -10.02 -7.94
CA TYR A 83 -18.19 -11.13 -8.25
C TYR A 83 -18.17 -12.25 -7.20
N ASN A 84 -17.16 -12.28 -6.32
CA ASN A 84 -17.09 -13.23 -5.23
C ASN A 84 -17.88 -12.81 -3.99
N PHE A 85 -18.30 -11.54 -3.91
CA PHE A 85 -19.05 -11.06 -2.75
C PHE A 85 -20.37 -11.81 -2.62
N LYS A 86 -20.58 -12.38 -1.43
CA LYS A 86 -21.86 -12.95 -1.08
C LYS A 86 -22.71 -11.80 -0.56
N ILE A 87 -23.80 -11.51 -1.27
CA ILE A 87 -24.83 -10.62 -0.72
C ILE A 87 -25.32 -11.32 0.55
N ILE A 88 -25.02 -10.72 1.70
CA ILE A 88 -25.46 -11.19 3.02
C ILE A 88 -26.95 -10.93 3.15
#